data_AF-A0A4V2SPQ0-F1
#
_entry.id   AF-A0A4V2SPQ0-F1
#
_cell.length_a   1.000
_cell.length_b   1.000
_cell.length_c   1.000
_cell.angle_alpha   90.00
_cell.angle_beta   90.00
_cell.angle_gamma   90.00
#
_symmetry.space_group_name_H-M   'P 1'
#
loop_
_entity.id
_entity.type
_entity.pdbx_description
1 polymer ?
#
loop_
_entity_poly.entity_id
_entity_poly.type
_entity_poly.pdbx_seq_one_letter_code
_entity_poly.pdbx_strand_id
1 'polypeptide(L)'
;MMNESASEKVTVPVRGRAARAGPLPYRSSPVFDETTLPLALCRDHRIKAGVWAVIRVLDGQLIYREASGEAILLTPDRRGLIEPERPHHVEVVGPVTLQIDFYDRRPEPTS
;
A
#
# COMPACT_ATOMS: atom_id res chain seq x y z
N MET A 1 15.35 -29.42 -50.97
CA MET A 1 15.62 -28.46 -49.90
C MET A 1 14.27 -28.06 -49.31
N MET A 2 14.06 -28.29 -48.00
CA MET A 2 12.90 -27.92 -47.14
C MET A 2 11.54 -28.58 -47.52
N ASN A 3 10.91 -29.48 -46.73
CA ASN A 3 10.33 -29.38 -45.37
C ASN A 3 9.25 -28.24 -45.28
N GLU A 4 8.15 -28.31 -44.55
CA GLU A 4 7.62 -29.28 -43.58
C GLU A 4 6.11 -29.01 -43.33
N SER A 5 5.46 -30.02 -42.74
CA SER A 5 4.04 -30.13 -42.42
C SER A 5 3.41 -28.95 -41.67
N ALA A 6 2.17 -28.64 -42.03
CA ALA A 6 1.26 -27.85 -41.21
C ALA A 6 0.94 -28.63 -39.92
N SER A 7 1.28 -28.04 -38.76
CA SER A 7 0.78 -28.47 -37.44
C SER A 7 -0.22 -27.45 -36.94
N GLU A 8 -1.48 -27.88 -36.90
CA GLU A 8 -2.53 -27.28 -36.10
C GLU A 8 -2.14 -27.37 -34.62
N LYS A 9 -2.14 -26.23 -33.91
CA LYS A 9 -2.10 -26.21 -32.44
C LYS A 9 -3.27 -25.40 -31.91
N VAL A 10 -4.32 -26.16 -31.60
CA VAL A 10 -5.28 -26.00 -30.50
C VAL A 10 -5.06 -24.74 -29.66
N THR A 11 -5.99 -23.81 -29.78
CA THR A 11 -6.19 -22.73 -28.81
C THR A 11 -6.59 -23.33 -27.47
N VAL A 12 -5.69 -23.29 -26.49
CA VAL A 12 -6.06 -23.53 -25.09
C VAL A 12 -6.71 -22.26 -24.55
N PRO A 13 -7.90 -22.31 -23.93
CA PRO A 13 -8.39 -21.15 -23.20
C PRO A 13 -7.50 -21.00 -21.97
N VAL A 14 -6.66 -19.96 -21.94
CA VAL A 14 -6.02 -19.53 -20.69
C VAL A 14 -7.14 -19.12 -19.76
N ARG A 15 -7.49 -20.01 -18.82
CA ARG A 15 -8.34 -19.64 -17.67
C ARG A 15 -7.60 -18.52 -16.96
N GLY A 16 -8.09 -17.29 -17.07
CA GLY A 16 -7.59 -16.17 -16.30
C GLY A 16 -7.63 -16.58 -14.83
N ARG A 17 -6.44 -16.74 -14.24
CA ARG A 17 -6.33 -16.89 -12.79
C ARG A 17 -6.90 -15.60 -12.23
N ALA A 18 -8.11 -15.67 -11.67
CA ALA A 18 -8.62 -14.58 -10.85
C ALA A 18 -7.50 -14.26 -9.85
N ALA A 19 -6.95 -13.05 -9.92
CA ALA A 19 -6.02 -12.58 -8.91
C ALA A 19 -6.71 -12.86 -7.56
N ARG A 20 -6.04 -13.58 -6.66
CA ARG A 20 -6.55 -13.69 -5.30
C ARG A 20 -6.63 -12.25 -4.81
N ALA A 21 -7.84 -11.76 -4.60
CA ALA A 21 -8.01 -10.45 -4.02
C ALA A 21 -7.48 -10.54 -2.58
N GLY A 22 -6.50 -9.71 -2.24
CA GLY A 22 -6.03 -9.55 -0.86
C GLY A 22 -7.17 -9.13 0.08
N PRO A 23 -6.92 -9.12 1.40
CA PRO A 23 -7.92 -8.68 2.37
C PRO A 23 -8.36 -7.24 2.08
N LEU A 24 -9.66 -6.97 2.24
CA LEU A 24 -10.22 -5.62 2.19
C LEU A 24 -9.99 -4.91 3.53
N PRO A 25 -9.86 -3.57 3.55
CA PRO A 25 -9.78 -2.82 4.80
C PRO A 25 -11.09 -2.95 5.58
N TYR A 26 -11.02 -3.13 6.90
CA TYR A 26 -12.22 -3.11 7.74
C TYR A 26 -12.64 -1.68 8.10
N ARG A 27 -11.72 -0.72 7.98
CA ARG A 27 -11.94 0.70 8.25
C ARG A 27 -10.95 1.54 7.45
N SER A 28 -11.40 2.71 7.03
CA SER A 28 -10.54 3.78 6.52
C SER A 28 -10.68 5.03 7.38
N SER A 29 -9.63 5.84 7.46
CA SER A 29 -9.74 7.20 7.99
C SER A 29 -10.55 8.10 7.05
N PRO A 30 -10.98 9.28 7.50
CA PRO A 30 -11.21 10.40 6.59
C PRO A 30 -9.98 10.65 5.72
N VAL A 31 -10.18 11.38 4.63
CA VAL A 31 -9.07 11.95 3.87
C VAL A 31 -8.49 13.12 4.68
N PHE A 32 -7.16 13.13 4.81
CA PHE A 32 -6.42 14.22 5.43
C PHE A 32 -5.64 14.99 4.38
N ASP A 33 -5.43 16.27 4.64
CA ASP A 33 -4.47 17.13 3.98
C ASP A 33 -3.36 17.58 4.96
N GLU A 34 -2.43 18.42 4.50
CA GLU A 34 -1.33 18.92 5.35
C GLU A 34 -1.80 19.69 6.59
N THR A 35 -3.03 20.21 6.59
CA THR A 35 -3.59 21.03 7.68
C THR A 35 -4.47 20.22 8.62
N THR A 36 -5.07 19.14 8.13
CA THR A 36 -6.02 18.30 8.86
C THR A 36 -5.41 16.98 9.35
N LEU A 37 -4.20 16.63 8.88
CA LEU A 37 -3.46 15.47 9.38
C LEU A 37 -3.20 15.62 10.89
N PRO A 38 -3.66 14.68 11.74
CA PRO A 38 -3.47 14.80 13.18
C PRO A 38 -1.98 14.80 13.56
N LEU A 39 -1.56 15.82 14.32
CA LEU A 39 -0.16 15.99 14.76
C LEU A 39 0.40 14.76 15.51
N ALA A 40 -0.47 13.94 16.11
CA ALA A 40 -0.07 12.70 16.77
C ALA A 40 0.57 11.68 15.79
N LEU A 41 0.20 11.70 14.51
CA LEU A 41 0.78 10.84 13.47
C LEU A 41 2.18 11.31 13.05
N CYS A 42 2.51 12.58 13.29
CA CYS A 42 3.83 13.17 13.03
C CYS A 42 4.84 12.93 14.15
N ARG A 43 4.46 12.15 15.17
CA ARG A 43 5.32 11.75 16.30
C ARG A 43 5.38 10.23 16.34
N ASP A 44 6.42 9.70 16.99
CA ASP A 44 6.55 8.26 17.18
C ASP A 44 5.28 7.67 17.82
N HIS A 45 4.66 6.76 17.10
CA HIS A 45 3.50 6.03 17.57
C HIS A 45 3.52 4.60 17.04
N ARG A 46 2.60 3.79 17.55
CA ARG A 46 2.42 2.39 17.17
C ARG A 46 0.95 2.13 16.92
N ILE A 47 0.65 1.28 15.96
CA ILE A 47 -0.66 0.66 15.87
C ILE A 47 -0.68 -0.60 16.74
N LYS A 48 -1.87 -0.95 17.26
CA LYS A 48 -2.04 -2.09 18.18
C LYS A 48 -1.69 -3.43 17.51
N ALA A 49 -1.37 -4.43 18.34
CA ALA A 49 -1.18 -5.81 17.92
C ALA A 49 -2.33 -6.30 17.01
N GLY A 50 -1.98 -7.08 15.99
CA GLY A 50 -2.94 -7.65 15.03
C GLY A 50 -3.56 -6.65 14.05
N VAL A 51 -3.24 -5.36 14.12
CA VAL A 51 -3.69 -4.35 13.15
C VAL A 51 -2.56 -4.00 12.21
N TRP A 52 -2.86 -4.03 10.93
CA TRP A 52 -2.02 -3.52 9.86
C TRP A 52 -2.64 -2.24 9.33
N ALA A 53 -1.80 -1.30 8.88
CA ALA A 53 -2.30 -0.12 8.21
C ALA A 53 -1.57 0.16 6.89
N VAL A 54 -2.28 0.78 5.95
CA VAL A 54 -1.71 1.23 4.68
C VAL A 54 -1.96 2.72 4.54
N ILE A 55 -0.89 3.50 4.41
CA ILE A 55 -0.97 4.91 4.03
C ILE A 55 -1.03 4.99 2.51
N ARG A 56 -2.13 5.52 1.98
CA ARG A 56 -2.24 5.91 0.56
C ARG A 56 -2.16 7.42 0.46
N VAL A 57 -1.18 7.89 -0.29
CA VAL A 57 -1.21 9.26 -0.80
C VAL A 57 -2.15 9.28 -2.01
N LEU A 58 -3.05 10.24 -2.07
CA LEU A 58 -3.98 10.47 -3.17
C LEU A 58 -3.44 11.56 -4.10
N ASP A 59 -2.79 12.57 -3.52
CA ASP A 59 -2.07 13.64 -4.23
C ASP A 59 -0.90 14.15 -3.37
N GLY A 60 0.15 14.66 -4.00
CA GLY A 60 1.34 15.17 -3.31
C GLY A 60 2.26 14.07 -2.79
N GLN A 61 2.94 14.33 -1.66
CA GLN A 61 3.98 13.44 -1.12
C GLN A 61 4.06 13.49 0.41
N LEU A 62 4.46 12.39 1.03
CA LEU A 62 4.62 12.25 2.49
C LEU A 62 5.85 11.39 2.79
N ILE A 63 6.66 11.73 3.78
CA ILE A 63 7.70 10.80 4.25
C ILE A 63 7.10 9.92 5.35
N TYR A 64 7.24 8.61 5.21
CA TYR A 64 7.04 7.64 6.28
C TYR A 64 8.39 7.22 6.86
N ARG A 65 8.54 7.19 8.18
CA ARG A 65 9.76 6.75 8.85
C ARG A 65 9.47 5.66 9.85
N GLU A 66 10.25 4.59 9.80
CA GLU A 66 10.34 3.62 10.88
C GLU A 66 11.40 4.08 11.90
N ALA A 67 11.22 3.73 13.17
CA ALA A 67 12.22 3.97 14.20
C ALA A 67 13.56 3.23 13.97
N SER A 68 13.57 2.23 13.07
CA SER A 68 14.78 1.56 12.58
C SER A 68 15.71 2.50 11.78
N GLY A 69 15.21 3.68 11.37
CA GLY A 69 15.92 4.67 10.57
C GLY A 69 15.60 4.59 9.07
N GLU A 70 14.82 3.59 8.63
CA GLU A 70 14.35 3.55 7.25
C GLU A 70 13.32 4.65 6.99
N ALA A 71 13.52 5.41 5.92
CA ALA A 71 12.62 6.46 5.48
C ALA A 71 12.17 6.20 4.05
N ILE A 72 10.87 6.31 3.82
CA ILE A 72 10.22 6.02 2.56
C ILE A 72 9.42 7.25 2.14
N LEU A 73 9.71 7.78 0.96
CA LEU A 73 8.86 8.77 0.31
C LEU A 73 7.64 8.07 -0.27
N LEU A 74 6.46 8.43 0.23
CA LEU A 74 5.17 7.98 -0.24
C LEU A 74 4.62 8.95 -1.29
N THR A 75 4.06 8.39 -2.34
CA THR A 75 3.45 9.09 -3.49
C THR A 75 2.16 8.36 -3.88
N PRO A 76 1.35 8.89 -4.81
CA PRO A 76 0.17 8.16 -5.31
C PRO A 76 0.49 6.75 -5.83
N ASP A 77 1.69 6.54 -6.38
CA ASP A 77 2.16 5.25 -6.90
C ASP A 77 2.88 4.40 -5.83
N ARG A 78 3.20 4.98 -4.67
CA ARG A 78 3.96 4.30 -3.61
C ARG A 78 3.30 4.49 -2.25
N ARG A 79 2.58 3.45 -1.82
CA ARG A 79 1.96 3.37 -0.50
C ARG A 79 2.93 2.94 0.60
N GLY A 80 2.63 3.32 1.83
CA GLY A 80 3.35 2.89 3.03
C GLY A 80 2.62 1.74 3.72
N LEU A 81 3.33 0.66 4.05
CA LEU A 81 2.80 -0.43 4.88
C LEU A 81 3.27 -0.23 6.32
N ILE A 82 2.33 -0.21 7.26
CA ILE A 82 2.60 -0.12 8.68
C ILE A 82 2.35 -1.49 9.30
N GLU A 83 3.40 -2.06 9.90
CA GLU A 83 3.30 -3.31 10.64
C GLU A 83 2.78 -3.09 12.07
N PRO A 84 2.11 -4.09 12.67
CA PRO A 84 1.68 -4.03 14.06
C PRO A 84 2.86 -3.72 15.01
N GLU A 85 2.62 -2.85 16.00
CA GLU A 85 3.52 -2.60 17.15
C GLU A 85 4.90 -2.01 16.81
N ARG A 86 5.22 -1.81 15.53
CA ARG A 86 6.45 -1.14 15.10
C ARG A 86 6.32 0.37 15.29
N PRO A 87 7.26 1.04 16.00
CA PRO A 87 7.24 2.49 16.12
C PRO A 87 7.57 3.16 14.78
N HIS A 88 6.76 4.16 14.44
CA HIS A 88 6.89 4.92 13.20
C HIS A 88 6.24 6.30 13.35
N HIS A 89 6.50 7.17 12.39
CA HIS A 89 5.82 8.46 12.22
C HIS A 89 5.81 8.87 10.75
N VAL A 90 5.07 9.94 10.45
CA VAL A 90 5.09 10.58 9.13
C VAL A 90 5.60 12.00 9.21
N GLU A 91 6.15 12.50 8.11
CA GLU A 91 6.57 13.89 7.97
C GLU A 91 5.92 14.49 6.72
N VAL A 92 5.24 15.61 6.91
CA VAL A 92 4.67 16.40 5.83
C VAL A 92 5.78 17.25 5.23
N VAL A 93 6.03 17.07 3.93
CA VAL A 93 7.12 17.75 3.19
C VAL A 93 6.61 18.77 2.17
N GLY A 94 5.29 18.92 2.06
CA GLY A 94 4.61 19.82 1.14
C GLY A 94 3.10 19.55 1.15
N PRO A 95 2.34 20.13 0.21
CA PRO A 95 0.93 19.80 0.02
C PRO A 95 0.75 18.29 -0.17
N VAL A 96 -0.25 17.74 0.50
CA VAL A 96 -0.53 16.30 0.44
C VAL A 96 -2.02 16.06 0.66
N THR A 97 -2.56 15.04 0.01
CA THR A 97 -3.84 14.45 0.36
C THR A 97 -3.62 12.96 0.59
N LEU A 98 -4.04 12.42 1.73
CA LEU A 98 -3.83 11.01 2.06
C LEU A 98 -5.01 10.38 2.80
N GLN A 99 -5.04 9.05 2.80
CA GLN A 99 -5.98 8.24 3.57
C GLN A 99 -5.26 7.04 4.17
N ILE A 100 -5.67 6.61 5.36
CA ILE A 100 -5.12 5.45 6.06
C ILE A 100 -6.18 4.36 6.13
N ASP A 101 -5.86 3.20 5.59
CA ASP A 101 -6.68 1.99 5.69
C ASP A 101 -6.16 1.07 6.77
N PHE A 102 -7.07 0.40 7.47
CA PHE A 102 -6.79 -0.53 8.55
C PHE A 102 -7.30 -1.93 8.22
N TYR A 103 -6.46 -2.92 8.49
CA TYR A 103 -6.69 -4.32 8.18
C TYR A 103 -6.44 -5.18 9.43
N ASP A 104 -7.14 -6.30 9.52
CA ASP A 104 -7.02 -7.31 10.59
C ASP A 104 -5.96 -8.38 10.27
N ARG A 105 -5.35 -8.30 9.09
CA ARG A 105 -4.27 -9.15 8.58
C ARG A 105 -3.48 -8.40 7.51
N ARG A 106 -2.25 -8.88 7.21
CA ARG A 106 -1.36 -8.22 6.24
C ARG A 106 -2.05 -8.07 4.87
N PRO A 107 -2.19 -6.85 4.33
CA PRO A 107 -2.70 -6.66 2.97
C PRO A 107 -1.70 -7.18 1.95
N GLU A 108 -2.20 -7.80 0.87
CA GLU A 108 -1.33 -8.25 -0.20
C GLU A 108 -0.71 -7.06 -0.94
N PRO A 109 0.55 -7.17 -1.40
CA PRO A 109 1.11 -6.21 -2.34
C PRO A 109 0.18 -6.12 -3.54
N THR A 110 -0.30 -4.92 -3.87
CA THR A 110 -1.06 -4.73 -5.12
C THR A 110 -0.04 -4.86 -6.24
N SER A 111 -0.21 -5.89 -7.08
CA SER A 111 0.57 -6.08 -8.32
C SER A 111 0.31 -4.96 -9.32
#